data_AF-A0A956HGM2-F1
#
_entry.id   AF-A0A956HGM2-F1
#
_cell.length_a   1.000
_cell.length_b   1.000
_cell.length_c   1.000
_cell.angle_alpha   90.00
_cell.angle_beta   90.00
_cell.angle_gamma   90.00
#
_symmetry.space_group_name_H-M   'P 1'
#
loop_
_entity.id
_entity.type
_entity.pdbx_description
1 polymer ?
#
loop_
_entity_poly.entity_id
_entity_poly.type
_entity_poly.pdbx_seq_one_letter_code
_entity_poly.pdbx_strand_id
1 'polypeptide(L)'
;MFSRTRFPVLALLAAVVALPATALADSFGSSGELTRIVIYDSSSDDYSQKRGEVDIRTSGGSSTTYVWGGSKCNNMNLSSTNIRLLADVVNNADKTVTPRWKSGLGSTKCLVAFSIEEVEERAAKSSNSRAR
;
A
#
# COMPACT_ATOMS: atom_id res chain seq x y z
N MET A 1 42.80 -54.03 -35.62
CA MET A 1 41.84 -54.40 -34.55
C MET A 1 40.92 -53.20 -34.33
N PHE A 2 39.71 -53.22 -34.89
CA PHE A 2 38.69 -52.19 -34.68
C PHE A 2 37.72 -52.69 -33.62
N SER A 3 37.56 -51.97 -32.51
CA SER A 3 36.54 -52.28 -31.51
C SER A 3 35.48 -51.19 -31.50
N ARG A 4 34.23 -51.61 -31.75
CA ARG A 4 33.00 -50.83 -31.71
C ARG A 4 32.43 -50.84 -30.30
N THR A 5 32.09 -49.69 -29.73
CA THR A 5 31.21 -49.58 -28.56
C THR A 5 30.43 -48.26 -28.68
N ARG A 6 29.25 -48.30 -29.31
CA ARG A 6 27.90 -48.32 -28.69
C ARG A 6 27.59 -47.09 -27.83
N PHE A 7 26.83 -46.16 -28.42
CA PHE A 7 26.10 -45.10 -27.74
C PHE A 7 24.83 -45.68 -27.07
N PRO A 8 24.56 -45.36 -25.79
CA PRO A 8 23.19 -45.26 -25.28
C PRO A 8 22.93 -43.84 -24.74
N VAL A 9 21.91 -43.14 -25.28
CA VAL A 9 20.60 -42.96 -24.64
C VAL A 9 20.68 -42.42 -23.21
N LEU A 10 20.39 -41.12 -23.04
CA LEU A 10 19.35 -40.66 -22.11
C LEU A 10 19.08 -39.16 -22.37
N ALA A 11 18.00 -38.87 -23.08
CA ALA A 11 17.44 -37.53 -23.16
C ALA A 11 16.76 -37.23 -21.81
N LEU A 12 17.46 -36.49 -20.94
CA LEU A 12 16.88 -35.99 -19.69
C LEU A 12 15.98 -34.79 -20.04
N LEU A 13 14.68 -35.05 -20.27
CA LEU A 13 13.67 -33.99 -20.34
C LEU A 13 13.59 -33.32 -18.96
N ALA A 14 14.20 -32.14 -18.83
CA ALA A 14 14.02 -31.27 -17.68
C ALA A 14 12.62 -30.64 -17.77
N ALA A 15 11.65 -31.25 -17.09
CA ALA A 15 10.35 -30.62 -16.83
C ALA A 15 10.56 -29.47 -15.83
N VAL A 16 10.83 -28.27 -16.36
CA VAL A 16 10.79 -27.03 -15.58
C VAL A 16 9.33 -26.80 -15.18
N VAL A 17 8.98 -27.23 -13.97
CA VAL A 17 7.70 -26.88 -13.34
C VAL A 17 7.74 -25.38 -13.09
N ALA A 18 7.11 -24.62 -14.01
CA ALA A 18 6.83 -23.22 -13.83
C ALA A 18 5.85 -23.07 -12.66
N LEU A 19 6.38 -22.89 -11.44
CA LEU A 19 5.56 -22.50 -10.30
C LEU A 19 4.97 -21.12 -10.63
N PRO A 20 3.63 -20.96 -10.65
CA PRO A 20 3.03 -19.66 -10.85
C PRO A 20 3.46 -18.77 -9.68
N ALA A 21 4.25 -17.74 -9.98
CA ALA A 21 4.54 -16.68 -9.03
C ALA A 21 3.22 -15.98 -8.71
N THR A 22 2.65 -16.28 -7.54
CA THR A 22 1.47 -15.57 -7.03
C THR A 22 1.90 -14.16 -6.64
N ALA A 23 1.78 -13.24 -7.59
CA ALA A 23 1.84 -11.82 -7.28
C ALA A 23 0.69 -11.52 -6.31
N LEU A 24 1.00 -11.24 -5.04
CA LEU A 24 0.00 -10.78 -4.07
C LEU A 24 -0.53 -9.44 -4.55
N ALA A 25 -1.77 -9.47 -5.05
CA ALA A 25 -2.50 -8.28 -5.46
C ALA A 25 -2.72 -7.35 -4.27
N ASP A 26 -2.70 -6.05 -4.54
CA ASP A 26 -3.04 -5.04 -3.54
C ASP A 26 -4.48 -5.24 -3.06
N SER A 27 -4.70 -5.11 -1.77
CA SER A 27 -6.04 -5.09 -1.18
C SER A 27 -6.56 -3.66 -1.12
N PHE A 28 -7.86 -3.49 -1.38
CA PHE A 28 -8.54 -2.21 -1.20
C PHE A 28 -8.96 -2.07 0.27
N GLY A 29 -8.72 -0.89 0.84
CA GLY A 29 -9.34 -0.48 2.09
C GLY A 29 -10.60 0.34 1.84
N SER A 30 -11.34 0.57 2.91
CA SER A 30 -12.54 1.40 2.86
C SER A 30 -12.18 2.87 2.68
N SER A 31 -12.93 3.58 1.83
CA SER A 31 -12.84 5.03 1.71
C SER A 31 -13.26 5.70 3.02
N GLY A 32 -12.56 6.75 3.41
CA GLY A 32 -12.83 7.45 4.66
C GLY A 32 -12.07 8.77 4.81
N GLU A 33 -12.31 9.42 5.94
CA GLU A 33 -11.61 10.64 6.34
C GLU A 33 -10.23 10.29 6.89
N LEU A 34 -9.20 11.00 6.42
CA LEU A 34 -7.86 10.91 6.97
C LEU A 34 -7.78 11.73 8.26
N THR A 35 -7.82 11.08 9.42
CA THR A 35 -7.94 11.77 10.72
C THR A 35 -6.60 12.05 11.37
N ARG A 36 -5.56 11.30 11.01
CA ARG A 36 -4.22 11.42 11.61
C ARG A 36 -3.15 10.98 10.62
N ILE A 37 -2.03 11.69 10.62
CA ILE A 37 -0.78 11.29 10.01
C ILE A 37 0.34 11.40 11.04
N VAL A 38 1.20 10.39 11.11
CA VAL A 38 2.43 10.43 11.91
C VAL A 38 3.59 10.05 11.00
N ILE A 39 4.64 10.87 11.04
CA ILE A 39 5.89 10.65 10.31
C ILE A 39 6.97 10.49 11.37
N TYR A 40 7.63 9.34 11.37
CA TYR A 40 8.73 9.06 12.27
C TYR A 40 10.03 9.49 11.59
N ASP A 41 10.85 10.28 12.28
CA ASP A 41 12.22 10.58 11.85
C ASP A 41 13.17 9.48 12.35
N SER A 42 14.35 9.40 11.76
CA SER A 42 15.46 8.49 12.07
C SER A 42 15.85 8.43 13.55
N SER A 43 15.59 9.50 14.31
CA SER A 43 15.86 9.55 15.75
C SER A 43 14.76 8.94 16.62
N SER A 44 13.62 8.57 16.05
CA SER A 44 12.51 7.92 16.78
C SER A 44 12.81 6.44 16.99
N ASP A 45 12.52 5.92 18.19
CA ASP A 45 12.61 4.48 18.49
C ASP A 45 11.74 3.63 17.54
N ASP A 46 10.63 4.20 17.06
CA ASP A 46 9.71 3.53 16.15
C ASP A 46 10.19 3.50 14.69
N TYR A 47 11.17 4.33 14.30
CA TYR A 47 11.59 4.51 12.90
C TYR A 47 12.02 3.21 12.22
N SER A 48 12.71 2.36 12.99
CA SER A 48 13.18 1.05 12.53
C SER A 48 12.03 0.11 12.18
N GLN A 49 10.91 0.24 12.88
CA GLN A 49 9.72 -0.60 12.70
C GLN A 49 8.77 -0.04 11.66
N LYS A 50 8.59 1.28 11.64
CA LYS A 50 7.68 2.01 10.75
C LYS A 50 8.20 3.43 10.53
N ARG A 51 8.11 3.92 9.29
CA ARG A 51 8.54 5.30 8.94
C ARG A 51 7.39 6.30 9.01
N GLY A 52 6.16 5.80 8.96
CA GLY A 52 4.99 6.60 9.25
C GLY A 52 3.72 5.76 9.22
N GLU A 53 2.64 6.39 9.64
CA GLU A 53 1.32 5.79 9.63
C GLU A 53 0.22 6.84 9.45
N VAL A 54 -0.92 6.39 8.95
CA VAL A 54 -2.15 7.17 8.81
C VAL A 54 -3.31 6.40 9.41
N ASP A 55 -4.25 7.13 10.02
CA ASP A 55 -5.54 6.58 10.41
C ASP A 55 -6.62 7.09 9.47
N ILE A 56 -7.41 6.15 8.93
CA ILE A 56 -8.54 6.45 8.07
C ILE A 56 -9.81 6.00 8.79
N ARG A 57 -10.72 6.94 9.01
CA ARG A 57 -12.01 6.73 9.64
C ARG A 57 -13.09 6.60 8.58
N THR A 58 -13.77 5.46 8.55
CA THR A 58 -14.88 5.22 7.63
C THR A 58 -16.16 5.91 8.10
N SER A 59 -17.15 6.03 7.21
CA SER A 59 -18.47 6.59 7.55
C SER A 59 -19.18 5.85 8.68
N GLY A 60 -18.88 4.56 8.88
CA GLY A 60 -19.38 3.77 10.01
C GLY A 60 -18.69 4.04 11.35
N GLY A 61 -17.72 4.97 11.40
CA GLY A 61 -16.97 5.35 12.60
C GLY A 61 -15.76 4.47 12.90
N SER A 62 -15.57 3.36 12.18
CA SER A 62 -14.40 2.49 12.34
C SER A 62 -13.14 3.19 11.83
N SER A 63 -12.08 3.20 12.65
CA SER A 63 -10.76 3.69 12.26
C SER A 63 -9.82 2.52 11.94
N THR A 64 -9.08 2.63 10.85
CA THR A 64 -8.03 1.66 10.49
C THR A 64 -6.71 2.38 10.28
N THR A 65 -5.67 1.88 10.95
CA THR A 65 -4.29 2.34 10.77
C THR A 65 -3.63 1.64 9.59
N TYR A 66 -2.97 2.43 8.74
CA TYR A 66 -2.11 1.96 7.66
C TYR A 66 -0.70 2.51 7.85
N VAL A 67 0.31 1.68 7.62
CA VAL A 67 1.71 1.97 7.95
C VAL A 67 2.56 1.92 6.68
N TRP A 68 3.70 2.62 6.64
CA TRP A 68 4.69 2.44 5.58
C TRP A 68 6.13 2.41 6.12
N GLY A 69 7.00 1.76 5.36
CA GLY A 69 8.42 1.62 5.65
C GLY A 69 8.75 0.82 6.92
N GLY A 70 10.04 0.75 7.23
CA GLY A 70 10.57 0.01 8.38
C GLY A 70 10.41 -1.51 8.24
N SER A 71 10.71 -2.23 9.32
CA SER A 71 10.66 -3.71 9.33
C SER A 71 9.24 -4.25 9.22
N LYS A 72 8.20 -3.49 9.64
CA LYS A 72 6.80 -3.92 9.49
C LYS A 72 6.33 -3.89 8.05
N CYS A 73 6.83 -2.94 7.26
CA CYS A 73 6.49 -2.74 5.85
C CYS A 73 7.74 -2.71 4.97
N ASN A 74 8.48 -3.82 4.98
CA ASN A 74 9.75 -3.94 4.27
C ASN A 74 9.58 -3.69 2.76
N ASN A 75 10.44 -2.83 2.20
CA ASN A 75 10.38 -2.37 0.80
C ASN A 75 9.07 -1.68 0.37
N MET A 76 8.20 -1.32 1.31
CA MET A 76 6.92 -0.64 1.05
C MET A 76 6.95 0.75 1.68
N ASN A 77 7.71 1.66 1.05
CA ASN A 77 7.87 3.03 1.50
C ASN A 77 7.10 3.99 0.60
N LEU A 78 6.55 5.05 1.17
CA LEU A 78 5.97 6.14 0.39
C LEU A 78 7.05 7.12 -0.06
N SER A 79 6.84 7.73 -1.23
CA SER A 79 7.65 8.86 -1.67
C SER A 79 7.37 10.09 -0.81
N SER A 80 8.33 11.00 -0.72
CA SER A 80 8.15 12.29 -0.02
C SER A 80 6.98 13.10 -0.61
N THR A 81 6.78 13.04 -1.94
CA THR A 81 5.64 13.67 -2.62
C THR A 81 4.31 13.10 -2.14
N ASN A 82 4.19 11.77 -2.02
CA ASN A 82 2.97 11.13 -1.55
C ASN A 82 2.67 11.44 -0.08
N ILE A 83 3.71 11.52 0.75
CA ILE A 83 3.58 11.90 2.17
C ILE A 83 3.06 13.34 2.28
N ARG A 84 3.57 14.27 1.46
CA ARG A 84 3.07 15.66 1.41
C ARG A 84 1.61 15.71 1.00
N LEU A 85 1.21 14.97 -0.02
CA LEU A 85 -0.19 14.89 -0.45
C LEU A 85 -1.11 14.39 0.68
N LEU A 86 -0.69 13.37 1.45
CA LEU A 86 -1.45 12.92 2.61
C LEU A 86 -1.54 14.00 3.68
N ALA A 87 -0.44 14.69 3.99
CA ALA A 87 -0.43 15.78 4.97
C ALA A 87 -1.37 16.93 4.56
N ASP A 88 -1.44 17.25 3.27
CA ASP A 88 -2.37 18.26 2.76
C ASP A 88 -3.83 17.83 2.96
N VAL A 89 -4.15 16.54 2.82
CA VAL A 89 -5.53 16.05 2.96
C VAL A 89 -6.04 16.02 4.40
N VAL A 90 -5.17 15.85 5.41
CA VAL A 90 -5.59 15.76 6.83
C VAL A 90 -6.51 16.92 7.26
N ASN A 91 -6.28 18.12 6.74
CA ASN A 91 -7.04 19.32 7.11
C ASN A 91 -8.22 19.62 6.16
N ASN A 92 -8.50 18.75 5.19
CA ASN A 92 -9.53 18.94 4.17
C ASN A 92 -10.71 18.00 4.40
N ALA A 93 -11.70 18.49 5.16
CA ALA A 93 -12.92 17.73 5.48
C ALA A 93 -13.80 17.36 4.26
N ASP A 94 -13.54 17.97 3.10
CA ASP A 94 -14.24 17.70 1.85
C ASP A 94 -13.55 16.64 0.99
N LYS A 95 -12.50 15.99 1.50
CA LYS A 95 -11.76 14.93 0.80
C LYS A 95 -11.82 13.61 1.55
N THR A 96 -11.95 12.52 0.81
CA THR A 96 -11.82 11.16 1.31
C THR A 96 -10.58 10.50 0.72
N VAL A 97 -10.02 9.56 1.48
CA VAL A 97 -8.87 8.77 1.09
C VAL A 97 -9.28 7.31 1.00
N THR A 98 -9.01 6.67 -0.14
CA THR A 98 -9.18 5.23 -0.32
C THR A 98 -7.81 4.57 -0.35
N PRO A 99 -7.41 3.83 0.70
CA PRO A 99 -6.08 3.23 0.77
C PRO A 99 -6.03 1.92 -0.02
N ARG A 100 -4.88 1.64 -0.64
CA ARG A 100 -4.49 0.32 -1.13
C ARG A 100 -3.35 -0.20 -0.28
N TRP A 101 -3.45 -1.46 0.13
CA TRP A 101 -2.54 -2.02 1.12
C TRP A 101 -2.11 -3.45 0.79
N LYS A 102 -0.97 -3.85 1.35
CA LYS A 102 -0.49 -5.24 1.39
C LYS A 102 -0.28 -5.67 2.83
N SER A 103 -0.37 -6.97 3.08
CA SER A 103 -0.02 -7.52 4.39
C SER A 103 1.48 -7.33 4.66
N GLY A 104 1.80 -6.70 5.79
CA GLY A 104 3.14 -6.59 6.33
C GLY A 104 3.44 -7.69 7.37
N LEU A 105 4.45 -7.44 8.20
CA LEU A 105 4.75 -8.30 9.32
C LEU A 105 3.58 -8.32 10.32
N GLY A 106 3.16 -9.52 10.74
CA GLY A 106 2.03 -9.71 11.63
C GLY A 106 0.70 -9.36 10.96
N SER A 107 -0.12 -8.54 11.62
CA SER A 107 -1.40 -8.04 11.09
C SER A 107 -1.30 -6.62 10.50
N THR A 108 -0.08 -6.13 10.24
CA THR A 108 0.14 -4.77 9.75
C THR A 108 -0.42 -4.59 8.33
N LYS A 109 -1.19 -3.53 8.10
CA LYS A 109 -1.61 -3.10 6.76
C LYS A 109 -0.60 -2.08 6.21
N CYS A 110 0.19 -2.50 5.25
CA CYS A 110 1.20 -1.66 4.62
C CYS A 110 0.59 -0.84 3.49
N LEU A 111 0.58 0.48 3.61
CA LEU A 111 0.07 1.40 2.61
C LEU A 111 1.01 1.39 1.40
N VAL A 112 0.48 1.01 0.23
CA VAL A 112 1.25 0.94 -1.02
C VAL A 112 0.75 1.93 -2.07
N ALA A 113 -0.51 2.35 -1.97
CA ALA A 113 -1.07 3.44 -2.77
C ALA A 113 -2.32 4.02 -2.08
N PHE A 114 -2.81 5.14 -2.57
CA PHE A 114 -4.07 5.74 -2.15
C PHE A 114 -4.69 6.54 -3.30
N SER A 115 -6.02 6.68 -3.30
CA SER A 115 -6.71 7.73 -4.07
C SER A 115 -7.26 8.79 -3.12
N ILE A 116 -7.41 10.01 -3.63
CA ILE A 116 -8.03 11.14 -2.94
C ILE A 116 -9.19 11.59 -3.82
N GLU A 117 -10.39 11.65 -3.25
CA GLU A 117 -11.62 12.02 -3.94
C GLU A 117 -12.32 13.14 -3.15
N GLU A 118 -13.07 13.99 -3.84
CA GLU A 118 -13.91 14.99 -3.18
C GLU A 118 -15.23 14.35 -2.73
N VAL A 119 -15.73 14.75 -1.56
CA VAL A 119 -17.05 14.34 -1.10
C VAL A 119 -18.10 15.10 -1.91
N GLU A 120 -18.71 14.41 -2.88
CA GLU A 120 -19.67 14.95 -3.85
C GLU A 120 -20.81 15.75 -3.19
N GLU A 121 -21.27 15.32 -2.01
CA GLU A 121 -22.36 15.98 -1.26
C GLU A 121 -21.98 17.38 -0.71
N ARG A 122 -20.68 17.63 -0.45
CA ARG A 122 -20.17 18.94 0.01
C ARG A 122 -19.72 19.82 -1.14
N ALA A 123 -19.24 19.22 -2.22
CA ALA A 123 -18.94 19.93 -3.47
C ALA A 123 -20.19 20.67 -4.01
N ALA A 124 -21.37 20.04 -3.92
CA ALA A 124 -22.63 20.64 -4.34
C ALA A 124 -23.08 21.85 -3.47
N LYS A 125 -22.73 21.89 -2.18
CA LYS A 125 -23.01 23.04 -1.29
C LYS A 125 -22.02 24.18 -1.47
N SER A 126 -20.75 23.88 -1.75
CA SER A 126 -19.68 24.86 -1.95
C SER A 126 -19.83 25.65 -3.27
N SER A 127 -20.37 25.03 -4.33
CA SER A 127 -20.63 25.70 -5.61
C SER A 127 -21.79 26.71 -5.53
N ASN A 128 -22.81 26.44 -4.71
CA ASN A 128 -24.00 27.28 -4.61
C ASN A 128 -23.79 28.54 -3.73
N SER A 129 -22.76 28.57 -2.88
CA SER A 129 -22.46 29.75 -2.03
C SER A 129 -21.59 30.81 -2.71
N ARG A 130 -20.87 30.47 -3.80
CA ARG A 130 -20.11 31.43 -4.61
C ARG A 130 -20.95 32.16 -5.67
N ALA A 131 -22.20 31.73 -5.86
CA ALA A 131 -23.12 32.31 -6.84
C ALA A 131 -24.01 33.43 -6.25
N ARG A 132 -23.72 33.92 -5.04
CA ARG A 132 -24.45 35.01 -4.37
C ARG A 132 -23.53 36.14 -3.96
#